data_AF-A0A2N6NYF2-F1
#
_entry.id   AF-A0A2N6NYF2-F1
#
_cell.length_a   1.000
_cell.length_b   1.000
_cell.length_c   1.000
_cell.angle_alpha   90.00
_cell.angle_beta   90.00
_cell.angle_gamma   90.00
#
_symmetry.space_group_name_H-M   'P 1'
#
loop_
_entity.id
_entity.type
_entity.pdbx_description
1 polymer ?
#
loop_
_entity_poly.entity_id
_entity_poly.type
_entity_poly.pdbx_seq_one_letter_code
_entity_poly.pdbx_strand_id
1 'polypeptide(L)'
;MLSMCLESSLQIITIITALDEQDLLETFLPFDLEALHTSATNIIVASVVLPEPANGFASGLQKAFAAFDRFSTSGNLIAQAEQAELRQLQQLAQQFVEAEAAGPPPAGPAETIITGYSCETPSGLVPTRIDHGLRMPISGGDFTDEFLNAGFSTAQIMDMVNSINRDQNDWISEEVIDRVF
;
A
#
# COMPACT_ATOMS: atom_id res chain seq x y z
N MET A 1 17.64 16.65 -4.29
CA MET A 1 16.29 16.40 -4.84
C MET A 1 15.27 16.16 -3.73
N LEU A 2 15.47 15.16 -2.86
CA LEU A 2 14.53 14.85 -1.77
C LEU A 2 14.25 16.04 -0.83
N SER A 3 15.27 16.77 -0.39
CA SER A 3 15.09 17.98 0.44
C SER A 3 14.20 19.05 -0.23
N MET A 4 14.37 19.28 -1.54
CA MET A 4 13.57 20.26 -2.28
C MET A 4 12.11 19.79 -2.43
N CYS A 5 11.89 18.48 -2.61
CA CYS A 5 10.55 17.89 -2.64
C CYS A 5 9.83 18.04 -1.30
N LEU A 6 10.55 17.85 -0.19
CA LEU A 6 10.00 18.00 1.16
C LEU A 6 9.70 19.44 1.51
N GLU A 7 10.60 20.36 1.14
CA GLU A 7 10.37 21.80 1.28
C GLU A 7 9.13 22.22 0.47
N SER A 8 9.01 21.76 -0.77
CA SER A 8 7.81 22.00 -1.59
C SER A 8 6.54 21.40 -0.98
N SER A 9 6.62 20.21 -0.36
CA SER A 9 5.48 19.58 0.32
C SER A 9 5.03 20.40 1.52
N LEU A 10 5.96 20.88 2.34
CA LEU A 10 5.67 21.79 3.46
C LEU A 10 5.09 23.12 2.96
N GLN A 11 5.56 23.62 1.82
CA GLN A 11 5.04 24.84 1.23
C GLN A 11 3.59 24.68 0.75
N ILE A 12 3.24 23.54 0.11
CA ILE A 12 1.86 23.23 -0.29
C ILE A 12 0.94 23.23 0.94
N ILE A 13 1.34 22.55 2.02
CA ILE A 13 0.58 22.52 3.27
C ILE A 13 0.43 23.93 3.86
N THR A 14 1.49 24.74 3.79
CA THR A 14 1.45 26.13 4.26
C THR A 14 0.47 26.97 3.48
N ILE A 15 0.44 26.83 2.14
CA ILE A 15 -0.52 27.52 1.27
C ILE A 15 -1.94 27.10 1.65
N ILE A 16 -2.21 25.80 1.75
CA ILE A 16 -3.52 25.26 2.12
C ILE A 16 -3.97 25.76 3.50
N THR A 17 -3.06 25.80 4.47
CA THR A 17 -3.37 26.32 5.82
C THR A 17 -3.74 27.80 5.78
N ALA A 18 -2.99 28.62 5.03
CA ALA A 18 -3.27 30.04 4.90
C ALA A 18 -4.62 30.32 4.21
N LEU A 19 -5.09 29.38 3.39
CA LEU A 19 -6.39 29.45 2.73
C LEU A 19 -7.53 29.04 3.65
N ASP A 20 -7.29 28.08 4.55
CA ASP A 20 -8.23 27.74 5.63
C ASP A 20 -8.47 28.93 6.55
N GLU A 21 -7.39 29.62 6.94
CA GLU A 21 -7.46 30.84 7.76
C GLU A 21 -8.28 31.97 7.12
N GLN A 22 -8.51 31.92 5.81
CA GLN A 22 -9.31 32.88 5.05
C GLN A 22 -10.70 32.33 4.67
N ASP A 23 -11.09 31.17 5.21
CA ASP A 23 -12.32 30.44 4.88
C ASP A 23 -12.49 30.16 3.38
N LEU A 24 -11.37 30.08 2.64
CA LEU A 24 -11.40 29.82 1.21
C LEU A 24 -11.45 28.32 0.91
N LEU A 25 -11.19 27.44 1.90
CA LEU A 25 -11.11 25.99 1.70
C LEU A 25 -12.36 25.35 1.07
N GLU A 26 -13.53 25.96 1.28
CA GLU A 26 -14.81 25.50 0.70
C GLU A 26 -14.88 25.65 -0.83
N THR A 27 -14.01 26.46 -1.43
CA THR A 27 -14.00 26.75 -2.87
C THR A 27 -12.95 25.93 -3.64
N PHE A 28 -12.17 25.09 -2.96
CA PHE A 28 -11.01 24.42 -3.58
C PHE A 28 -11.36 23.24 -4.47
N LEU A 29 -10.47 22.98 -5.42
CA LEU A 29 -10.66 22.00 -6.47
C LEU A 29 -10.22 20.61 -5.98
N PRO A 30 -10.70 19.54 -6.63
CA PRO A 30 -10.20 18.18 -6.40
C PRO A 30 -8.66 18.06 -6.47
N PHE A 31 -8.00 18.92 -7.25
CA PHE A 31 -6.55 18.92 -7.42
C PHE A 31 -5.78 19.35 -6.17
N ASP A 32 -6.32 20.26 -5.36
CA ASP A 32 -5.64 20.75 -4.16
C ASP A 32 -5.60 19.68 -3.06
N LEU A 33 -6.59 18.79 -3.07
CA LEU A 33 -6.69 17.63 -2.20
C LEU A 33 -5.64 16.57 -2.57
N GLU A 34 -5.47 16.28 -3.86
CA GLU A 34 -4.40 15.41 -4.36
C GLU A 34 -3.00 15.95 -4.00
N ALA A 35 -2.80 17.26 -4.15
CA ALA A 35 -1.56 17.93 -3.77
C ALA A 35 -1.30 17.86 -2.25
N LEU A 36 -2.35 18.01 -1.43
CA LEU A 36 -2.28 17.87 0.02
C LEU A 36 -1.91 16.44 0.43
N HIS A 37 -2.58 15.44 -0.15
CA HIS A 37 -2.33 14.03 0.11
C HIS A 37 -0.91 13.65 -0.24
N THR A 38 -0.45 14.00 -1.45
CA THR A 38 0.91 13.73 -1.91
C THR A 38 1.94 14.37 -0.97
N SER A 39 1.69 15.61 -0.53
CA SER A 39 2.58 16.32 0.40
C SER A 39 2.64 15.64 1.77
N ALA A 40 1.50 15.20 2.31
CA ALA A 40 1.44 14.47 3.57
C ALA A 40 2.14 13.10 3.48
N THR A 41 1.91 12.35 2.39
CA THR A 41 2.58 11.09 2.09
C THR A 41 4.10 11.26 2.04
N ASN A 42 4.60 12.29 1.35
CA ASN A 42 6.03 12.59 1.29
C ASN A 42 6.63 12.81 2.69
N ILE A 43 5.93 13.55 3.55
CA ILE A 43 6.38 13.79 4.93
C ILE A 43 6.36 12.50 5.77
N ILE A 44 5.31 11.69 5.66
CA ILE A 44 5.22 10.41 6.38
C ILE A 44 6.35 9.46 5.95
N VAL A 45 6.54 9.27 4.64
CA VAL A 45 7.60 8.39 4.13
C VAL A 45 8.98 8.93 4.50
N ALA A 46 9.20 10.25 4.39
CA ALA A 46 10.46 10.84 4.79
C ALA A 46 10.76 10.67 6.28
N SER A 47 9.75 10.63 7.15
CA SER A 47 9.93 10.37 8.58
C SER A 47 10.45 8.97 8.89
N VAL A 48 10.28 8.02 7.97
CA VAL A 48 10.81 6.65 8.08
C VAL A 48 12.20 6.55 7.46
N VAL A 49 12.41 7.20 6.31
CA VAL A 49 13.65 7.07 5.53
C VAL A 49 14.78 7.95 6.07
N LEU A 50 14.44 9.10 6.66
CA LEU A 50 15.43 10.04 7.16
C LEU A 50 15.82 9.71 8.61
N PRO A 51 17.14 9.69 8.93
CA PRO A 51 17.61 9.40 10.29
C PRO A 51 17.17 10.43 11.33
N GLU A 52 16.95 11.68 10.89
CA GLU A 52 16.43 12.75 11.72
C GLU A 52 15.27 13.42 10.99
N PRO A 53 14.07 13.52 11.60
CA PRO A 53 12.95 14.19 10.97
C PRO A 53 13.27 15.67 10.80
N ALA A 54 13.08 16.18 9.58
CA ALA A 54 13.35 17.58 9.32
C ALA A 54 12.42 18.49 10.14
N ASN A 55 12.94 19.67 10.50
CA ASN A 55 12.18 20.69 11.21
C ASN A 55 10.85 20.97 10.49
N GLY A 56 9.75 20.88 11.23
CA GLY A 56 8.43 21.19 10.70
C GLY A 56 7.62 20.01 10.16
N PHE A 57 8.17 18.79 10.05
CA PHE A 57 7.39 17.62 9.60
C PHE A 57 6.17 17.34 10.47
N ALA A 58 6.36 17.27 11.80
CA ALA A 58 5.25 17.02 12.73
C ALA A 58 4.18 18.13 12.65
N SER A 59 4.60 19.39 12.59
CA SER A 59 3.67 20.53 12.46
C SER A 59 2.97 20.56 11.10
N GLY A 60 3.69 20.28 10.02
CA GLY A 60 3.14 20.19 8.67
C GLY A 60 2.12 19.08 8.56
N LEU A 61 2.42 17.90 9.09
CA LEU A 61 1.49 16.78 9.08
C LEU A 61 0.24 17.06 9.93
N GLN A 62 0.40 17.71 11.09
CA GLN A 62 -0.74 18.17 11.89
C GLN A 62 -1.63 19.15 11.12
N LYS A 63 -1.03 20.14 10.44
CA LYS A 63 -1.76 21.11 9.61
C LYS A 63 -2.47 20.43 8.43
N ALA A 64 -1.82 19.45 7.80
CA ALA A 64 -2.43 18.68 6.72
C ALA A 64 -3.68 17.94 7.21
N PHE A 65 -3.60 17.25 8.36
CA PHE A 65 -4.77 16.58 8.93
C PHE A 65 -5.89 17.55 9.32
N ALA A 66 -5.57 18.72 9.85
CA ALA A 66 -6.57 19.75 10.14
C ALA A 66 -7.27 20.25 8.85
N ALA A 67 -6.53 20.43 7.76
CA ALA A 67 -7.12 20.77 6.47
C ALA A 67 -8.05 19.66 5.95
N PHE A 68 -7.66 18.38 6.06
CA PHE A 68 -8.56 17.25 5.75
C PHE A 68 -9.82 17.24 6.60
N ASP A 69 -9.72 17.56 7.90
CA ASP A 69 -10.89 17.67 8.79
C ASP A 69 -11.83 18.81 8.33
N ARG A 70 -11.26 19.94 7.88
CA ARG A 70 -12.04 21.05 7.30
C ARG A 70 -12.79 20.61 6.05
N PHE A 71 -12.10 20.02 5.07
CA PHE A 71 -12.72 19.51 3.85
C PHE A 71 -13.82 18.49 4.14
N SER A 72 -13.57 17.57 5.08
CA SER A 72 -14.53 16.54 5.48
C SER A 72 -15.77 17.15 6.14
N THR A 73 -15.60 18.16 6.99
CA THR A 73 -16.71 18.87 7.66
C THR A 73 -17.60 19.62 6.66
N SER A 74 -17.02 20.10 5.55
CA SER A 74 -17.76 20.68 4.42
C SER A 74 -18.48 19.65 3.54
N GLY A 75 -18.38 18.35 3.86
CA GLY A 75 -19.07 17.27 3.14
C GLY A 75 -18.22 16.58 2.06
N ASN A 76 -16.91 16.82 2.02
CA ASN A 76 -16.04 16.15 1.05
C ASN A 76 -15.69 14.72 1.51
N LEU A 77 -16.33 13.73 0.91
CA LEU A 77 -16.10 12.31 1.24
C LEU A 77 -14.74 11.78 0.76
N ILE A 78 -14.15 12.40 -0.27
CA ILE A 78 -12.82 12.02 -0.77
C ILE A 78 -11.78 12.44 0.27
N ALA A 79 -11.92 13.63 0.85
CA ALA A 79 -11.06 14.09 1.94
C ALA A 79 -11.06 13.11 3.12
N GLN A 80 -12.24 12.62 3.49
CA GLN A 80 -12.38 11.64 4.58
C GLN A 80 -11.67 10.32 4.25
N ALA A 81 -11.81 9.82 3.02
CA ALA A 81 -11.17 8.58 2.59
C ALA A 81 -9.64 8.72 2.55
N GLU A 82 -9.13 9.76 1.91
CA GLU A 82 -7.69 10.01 1.82
C GLU A 82 -7.05 10.26 3.19
N GLN A 83 -7.75 10.96 4.08
CA GLN A 83 -7.28 11.14 5.46
C GLN A 83 -7.16 9.81 6.20
N ALA A 84 -8.12 8.90 6.02
CA ALA A 84 -8.07 7.57 6.64
C ALA A 84 -6.89 6.75 6.10
N GLU A 85 -6.65 6.79 4.79
CA GLU A 85 -5.48 6.15 4.17
C GLU A 85 -4.16 6.71 4.71
N LEU A 86 -4.05 8.04 4.83
CA LEU A 86 -2.86 8.68 5.40
C LEU A 86 -2.64 8.32 6.87
N ARG A 87 -3.69 8.21 7.67
CA ARG A 87 -3.62 7.74 9.07
C ARG A 87 -3.12 6.30 9.14
N GLN A 88 -3.62 5.43 8.26
CA GLN A 88 -3.15 4.06 8.17
C GLN A 88 -1.68 4.00 7.76
N LEU A 89 -1.27 4.80 6.77
CA LEU A 89 0.13 4.89 6.35
C LEU A 89 1.03 5.39 7.49
N GLN A 90 0.60 6.40 8.24
CA GLN A 90 1.32 6.91 9.40
C GLN A 90 1.50 5.84 10.47
N GLN A 91 0.44 5.06 10.75
CA GLN A 91 0.53 3.95 11.69
C GLN A 91 1.52 2.89 11.22
N LEU A 92 1.50 2.53 9.93
CA LEU A 92 2.42 1.54 9.37
C LEU A 92 3.88 2.03 9.42
N ALA A 93 4.09 3.31 9.13
CA ALA A 93 5.38 3.97 9.25
C ALA A 93 5.92 3.92 10.69
N GLN A 94 5.08 4.18 11.69
CA GLN A 94 5.45 4.08 13.11
C GLN A 94 5.85 2.65 13.49
N GLN A 95 5.06 1.65 13.08
CA GLN A 95 5.37 0.23 13.34
C GLN A 95 6.70 -0.19 12.72
N PHE A 96 7.01 0.31 11.52
CA PHE A 96 8.28 0.02 10.86
C PHE A 96 9.49 0.59 11.64
N VAL A 97 9.38 1.84 12.10
CA VAL A 97 10.44 2.47 12.91
C VAL A 97 10.62 1.75 14.25
N GLU A 98 9.54 1.32 14.89
CA GLU A 98 9.59 0.55 16.14
C GLU A 98 10.25 -0.83 15.94
N ALA A 99 9.95 -1.51 14.83
CA ALA A 99 10.56 -2.80 14.50
C ALA A 99 12.07 -2.69 14.26
N GLU A 100 12.54 -1.65 13.56
CA GLU A 100 13.97 -1.38 13.38
C GLU A 100 14.65 -1.03 14.72
N ALA A 101 13.98 -0.27 15.59
CA ALA A 101 14.53 0.12 16.89
C ALA A 101 14.64 -1.06 17.88
N ALA A 102 13.80 -2.10 17.75
CA ALA A 102 13.80 -3.26 18.63
C ALA A 102 15.08 -4.13 18.51
N GLY A 103 15.88 -3.96 17.45
CA GLY A 103 17.10 -4.70 17.20
C GLY A 103 16.89 -6.22 17.02
N PRO A 104 17.93 -6.98 16.62
CA PRO A 104 17.84 -8.44 16.60
C PRO A 104 17.52 -8.93 18.01
N PRO A 105 16.63 -9.92 18.19
CA PRO A 105 16.40 -10.50 19.50
C PRO A 105 17.76 -10.91 20.09
N PRO A 106 18.02 -10.65 21.39
CA PRO A 106 19.27 -11.07 22.01
C PRO A 106 19.44 -12.55 21.73
N ALA A 107 20.56 -12.93 21.10
CA ALA A 107 20.90 -14.32 20.86
C ALA A 107 20.83 -15.03 22.22
N GLY A 108 19.75 -15.77 22.44
CA GLY A 108 19.57 -16.57 23.62
C GLY A 108 20.76 -17.53 23.73
N PRO A 109 21.17 -17.90 24.96
CA PRO A 109 22.24 -18.87 25.12
C PRO A 109 21.89 -20.13 24.34
N ALA A 110 22.83 -20.60 23.51
CA ALA A 110 22.70 -21.81 22.74
C ALA A 110 22.46 -23.00 23.68
N GLU A 111 21.21 -23.38 23.88
CA GLU A 111 20.87 -24.64 24.51
C GLU A 111 21.18 -25.75 23.51
N THR A 112 22.33 -26.40 23.75
CA THR A 112 22.73 -27.62 23.08
C THR A 112 21.71 -28.70 23.41
N ILE A 113 20.72 -28.89 22.54
CA ILE A 113 19.88 -30.08 22.56
C ILE A 113 20.62 -31.18 21.80
N ILE A 114 21.36 -32.00 22.54
CA ILE A 114 21.74 -33.34 22.11
C ILE A 114 20.83 -34.32 22.85
N THR A 115 20.49 -35.40 22.16
CA THR A 115 19.75 -36.61 22.59
C THR A 115 18.23 -36.50 22.40
N GLY A 116 17.55 -37.28 21.55
CA GLY A 116 17.94 -38.43 20.77
C GLY A 116 16.78 -39.42 20.79
N TYR A 117 15.85 -39.33 19.83
CA TYR A 117 14.81 -40.37 19.66
C TYR A 117 14.44 -40.44 18.17
N SER A 118 14.79 -41.56 17.55
CA SER A 118 14.21 -42.05 16.31
C SER A 118 12.80 -42.59 16.60
N CYS A 119 11.86 -42.43 15.67
CA CYS A 119 11.16 -43.56 15.02
C CYS A 119 9.93 -43.10 14.21
N GLU A 120 9.99 -43.44 12.92
CA GLU A 120 8.94 -44.13 12.15
C GLU A 120 7.70 -43.36 11.68
N THR A 121 7.61 -43.25 10.34
CA THR A 121 6.37 -43.06 9.57
C THR A 121 5.58 -44.37 9.54
N PRO A 122 4.24 -44.28 9.46
CA PRO A 122 3.60 -44.83 8.27
C PRO A 122 2.41 -44.03 7.72
N SER A 123 2.22 -44.18 6.42
CA SER A 123 1.15 -43.68 5.56
C SER A 123 -0.28 -44.13 5.90
N GLY A 124 -1.29 -43.36 5.46
CA GLY A 124 -2.58 -43.92 5.03
C GLY A 124 -3.78 -42.96 4.94
N LEU A 125 -4.29 -42.74 3.70
CA LEU A 125 -5.71 -42.83 3.24
C LEU A 125 -6.76 -41.88 3.90
N VAL A 126 -7.67 -41.12 3.27
CA VAL A 126 -8.41 -41.11 1.97
C VAL A 126 -9.02 -39.68 1.78
N PRO A 127 -9.24 -39.18 0.54
CA PRO A 127 -9.90 -37.89 0.29
C PRO A 127 -11.43 -38.02 0.20
N THR A 128 -12.17 -37.08 0.79
CA THR A 128 -13.64 -36.98 0.64
C THR A 128 -14.00 -35.76 -0.20
N ARG A 129 -14.53 -36.02 -1.41
CA ARG A 129 -15.20 -35.05 -2.28
C ARG A 129 -16.59 -34.73 -1.73
N ILE A 130 -17.04 -33.46 -1.75
CA ILE A 130 -18.42 -33.08 -2.16
C ILE A 130 -18.42 -31.70 -2.85
N ASP A 131 -18.97 -31.74 -4.06
CA ASP A 131 -19.64 -30.82 -4.99
C ASP A 131 -19.65 -29.28 -4.90
N HIS A 132 -19.77 -28.75 -6.13
CA HIS A 132 -19.96 -27.37 -6.58
C HIS A 132 -21.18 -26.65 -6.00
N GLY A 133 -21.02 -25.35 -5.69
CA GLY A 133 -22.15 -24.44 -5.51
C GLY A 133 -21.74 -23.03 -5.11
N LEU A 134 -21.77 -22.11 -6.09
CA LEU A 134 -21.66 -20.65 -5.96
C LEU A 134 -22.28 -20.10 -4.67
N ARG A 135 -21.50 -19.39 -3.84
CA ARG A 135 -22.03 -18.36 -2.92
C ARG A 135 -20.91 -17.51 -2.31
N MET A 136 -20.77 -16.26 -2.77
CA MET A 136 -20.17 -15.21 -1.94
C MET A 136 -21.21 -14.79 -0.89
N PRO A 137 -20.79 -14.58 0.37
CA PRO A 137 -21.05 -13.29 0.97
C PRO A 137 -19.83 -12.77 1.74
N ILE A 138 -19.53 -11.49 1.49
CA ILE A 138 -18.62 -10.67 2.28
C ILE A 138 -19.22 -10.49 3.69
N SER A 139 -18.53 -10.95 4.74
CA SER A 139 -18.62 -10.36 6.09
C SER A 139 -17.55 -10.91 7.04
N GLY A 140 -16.71 -9.97 7.48
CA GLY A 140 -16.01 -9.87 8.77
C GLY A 140 -15.66 -11.14 9.54
N GLY A 141 -14.36 -11.41 9.64
CA GLY A 141 -13.76 -12.22 10.70
C GLY A 141 -12.71 -13.19 10.17
N ASP A 142 -11.47 -12.99 10.62
CA ASP A 142 -10.34 -13.91 10.60
C ASP A 142 -9.69 -14.20 9.22
N PHE A 143 -8.52 -13.59 9.00
CA PHE A 143 -7.65 -13.88 7.86
C PHE A 143 -6.90 -15.18 8.13
N THR A 144 -7.42 -16.29 7.63
CA THR A 144 -6.68 -17.56 7.54
C THR A 144 -6.39 -17.89 6.08
N ASP A 145 -5.31 -18.66 5.85
CA ASP A 145 -4.65 -19.01 4.58
C ASP A 145 -5.55 -19.62 3.46
N GLU A 146 -6.85 -19.72 3.68
CA GLU A 146 -7.81 -20.33 2.75
C GLU A 146 -8.23 -19.36 1.61
N PHE A 147 -8.00 -18.05 1.75
CA PHE A 147 -8.27 -17.07 0.67
C PHE A 147 -7.22 -17.11 -0.44
N LEU A 148 -5.93 -17.34 -0.13
CA LEU A 148 -4.88 -17.42 -1.15
C LEU A 148 -4.98 -18.71 -1.99
N ASN A 149 -5.62 -19.75 -1.45
CA ASN A 149 -5.86 -21.00 -2.16
C ASN A 149 -7.13 -20.97 -3.05
N ALA A 150 -7.94 -19.91 -2.99
CA ALA A 150 -8.98 -19.63 -3.98
C ALA A 150 -8.43 -18.92 -5.24
N GLY A 151 -7.10 -18.89 -5.38
CA GLY A 151 -6.41 -18.45 -6.59
C GLY A 151 -6.68 -19.37 -7.77
N PHE A 152 -6.68 -18.79 -8.97
CA PHE A 152 -6.85 -19.50 -10.24
C PHE A 152 -6.09 -20.83 -10.26
N SER A 153 -6.77 -21.91 -10.65
CA SER A 153 -6.12 -23.21 -10.79
C SER A 153 -4.94 -23.09 -11.77
N THR A 154 -3.86 -23.84 -11.55
CA THR A 154 -2.69 -23.89 -12.44
C THR A 154 -3.08 -24.12 -13.91
N ALA A 155 -4.16 -24.86 -14.17
CA ALA A 155 -4.71 -25.04 -15.51
C ALA A 155 -5.27 -23.74 -16.11
N GLN A 156 -5.95 -22.91 -15.32
CA GLN A 156 -6.50 -21.63 -15.76
C GLN A 156 -5.39 -20.60 -16.03
N ILE A 157 -4.34 -20.60 -15.22
CA ILE A 157 -3.14 -19.77 -15.45
C ILE A 157 -2.44 -20.21 -16.75
N MET A 158 -2.29 -21.53 -16.95
CA MET A 158 -1.67 -22.07 -18.16
C MET A 158 -2.48 -21.78 -19.43
N ASP A 159 -3.82 -21.79 -19.33
CA ASP A 159 -4.70 -21.48 -20.45
C ASP A 159 -4.64 -20.00 -20.84
N MET A 160 -4.57 -19.09 -19.85
CA MET A 160 -4.34 -17.66 -20.08
C MET A 160 -2.98 -17.38 -20.73
N VAL A 161 -1.91 -18.04 -20.27
CA VAL A 161 -0.59 -17.90 -20.88
C VAL A 161 -0.58 -18.36 -22.33
N ASN A 162 -1.31 -19.44 -22.65
CA ASN A 162 -1.44 -19.92 -24.03
C ASN A 162 -2.29 -19.01 -24.93
N SER A 163 -3.17 -18.16 -24.38
CA SER A 163 -3.94 -17.19 -25.18
C SER A 163 -3.09 -16.00 -25.61
N ILE A 164 -2.12 -15.56 -24.81
CA ILE A 164 -1.27 -14.40 -25.11
C ILE A 164 -0.37 -14.64 -26.33
N ASN A 165 0.07 -15.88 -26.56
CA ASN A 165 0.98 -16.20 -27.65
C ASN A 165 0.30 -16.35 -29.03
N ARG A 166 -1.03 -16.26 -29.12
CA ARG A 166 -1.74 -16.48 -30.39
C ARG A 166 -1.97 -15.22 -31.23
N ASP A 167 -2.02 -14.03 -30.62
CA ASP A 167 -2.42 -12.81 -31.35
C ASP A 167 -1.34 -11.71 -31.38
N GLN A 168 -0.16 -11.94 -30.80
CA GLN A 168 0.87 -10.91 -30.63
C GLN A 168 1.99 -10.94 -31.70
N ASN A 169 1.67 -11.26 -32.96
CA ASN A 169 2.66 -11.08 -34.04
C ASN A 169 2.11 -10.60 -35.40
N ASP A 170 0.80 -10.42 -35.54
CA ASP A 170 0.22 -9.92 -36.81
C ASP A 170 0.32 -8.40 -36.94
N TRP A 171 0.52 -7.68 -35.84
CA TRP A 171 0.58 -6.21 -35.82
C TRP A 171 1.95 -5.62 -36.21
N ILE A 172 2.99 -6.45 -36.39
CA ILE A 172 4.37 -6.00 -36.73
C ILE A 172 4.73 -6.27 -38.20
N SER A 173 3.83 -6.84 -38.99
CA SER A 173 4.13 -7.24 -40.38
C SER A 173 3.71 -6.23 -41.45
N GLU A 174 3.02 -5.14 -41.10
CA GLU A 174 2.37 -4.24 -42.09
C GLU A 174 3.03 -2.86 -42.25
N GLU A 175 4.24 -2.62 -41.74
CA GLU A 175 4.93 -1.33 -41.96
C GLU A 175 6.44 -1.48 -42.26
N VAL A 176 6.79 -2.26 -43.28
CA VAL A 176 7.99 -1.97 -44.08
C VAL A 176 7.71 -2.37 -45.53
N ILE A 177 7.25 -1.43 -46.34
CA ILE A 177 7.61 -1.19 -47.76
C ILE A 177 6.71 -0.03 -48.19
N ASP A 178 7.25 1.20 -48.16
CA ASP A 178 7.24 2.05 -49.36
C ASP A 178 8.01 3.36 -49.11
N ARG A 179 9.30 3.42 -49.48
CA ARG A 179 10.02 4.64 -49.89
C ARG A 179 11.21 4.28 -50.76
N VAL A 180 10.94 3.99 -52.03
CA VAL A 180 11.89 4.26 -53.12
C VAL A 180 11.14 5.14 -54.11
N PHE A 181 11.38 6.45 -54.06
CA PHE A 181 11.57 7.36 -55.20
C PHE A 181 12.05 8.71 -54.67
#